data_AF-A0A2V4D6I4-F1
#
_entry.id   AF-A0A2V4D6I4-F1
#
_cell.length_a   1.000
_cell.length_b   1.000
_cell.length_c   1.000
_cell.angle_alpha   90.00
_cell.angle_beta   90.00
_cell.angle_gamma   90.00
#
_symmetry.space_group_name_H-M   'P 1'
#
loop_
_entity.id
_entity.type
_entity.pdbx_description
1 polymer ?
#
loop_
_entity_poly.entity_id
_entity_poly.type
_entity_poly.pdbx_seq_one_letter_code
_entity_poly.pdbx_strand_id
1 'polypeptide(L)'
;MGVIDWVSNSDEMDKNSSTDWDLDGCKDIVEDDDIDNDNVTNDIDDCIRSEWDHSVLIRPTWVSNMSNDIDGDGCRDADEDDDDDGDGVLDGFDSCPTIAGTSTMGNHLGCPDDDGDGWSNMIDDCPFVNGTSSNGTLNGCQDTDGDGWADSEDALMYEPTQWIDSDGDGFGDNQDGFRADACPNDEGYSIYDRWGCPDWDSDGYSAPDDFWTLGDGADAFDDLPTQWADTDDDGYGDNYENQSWSNTRPTSWPGEYVYLAQFQDSCPTIEGTSTKDDYYGCRDIDGDGYADDIDVFPFNAEEWDDTDGDGIGDNGDACYLQNGNSTFDRIGCLDSDGDGYSDPDGITWKASDGADAFRTDATQWSDRDKDTFGDNPNGTEPDACPDEHGTSTKVGWLGCPPDVVAAAEAAEQEGNEAGGLFGSGDGSDGGSMLYIVIAVVAVVIITALLLLLFSRRGDDEEDKAWADDGGYAADAYSQAYGQQAAGYAQPAMGQQPERMPAQTQASVLMPTQPVQQAAPTLDMVGQMRSDGNEWMEYPEGGGMWYMRDAVSRQWVRKI
;
A
#
# COMPACT_ATOMS: atom_id res chain seq x y z
N MET A 1 -40.28 -77.70 43.56
CA MET A 1 -41.37 -78.71 43.64
C MET A 1 -41.29 -79.44 42.31
N GLY A 2 -40.97 -80.73 42.31
CA GLY A 2 -40.66 -81.47 41.08
C GLY A 2 -41.81 -81.52 40.07
N VAL A 3 -41.55 -81.29 38.79
CA VAL A 3 -42.52 -81.62 37.72
C VAL A 3 -42.58 -83.14 37.57
N ILE A 4 -43.79 -83.70 37.57
CA ILE A 4 -44.01 -85.15 37.39
C ILE A 4 -44.58 -85.46 36.01
N ASP A 5 -44.43 -86.70 35.55
CA ASP A 5 -44.90 -87.20 34.23
C ASP A 5 -44.19 -86.60 32.99
N TRP A 6 -42.85 -86.55 33.01
CA TRP A 6 -42.01 -86.24 31.86
C TRP A 6 -40.81 -87.21 31.77
N VAL A 7 -40.05 -87.18 30.67
CA VAL A 7 -38.88 -88.06 30.45
C VAL A 7 -37.66 -87.19 30.24
N SER A 8 -36.66 -87.31 31.11
CA SER A 8 -35.32 -86.72 30.94
C SER A 8 -34.68 -87.19 29.63
N ASN A 9 -34.41 -86.24 28.74
CA ASN A 9 -33.73 -86.44 27.46
C ASN A 9 -33.08 -85.13 26.97
N SER A 10 -31.98 -85.31 26.24
CA SER A 10 -31.27 -84.28 25.47
C SER A 10 -31.24 -84.71 24.00
N ASP A 11 -31.67 -83.84 23.08
CA ASP A 11 -31.72 -84.09 21.64
C ASP A 11 -30.90 -83.03 20.90
N GLU A 12 -29.73 -83.46 20.43
CA GLU A 12 -28.74 -82.61 19.74
C GLU A 12 -29.16 -82.24 18.31
N MET A 13 -30.11 -82.97 17.71
CA MET A 13 -30.56 -82.70 16.34
C MET A 13 -31.74 -81.75 16.28
N ASP A 14 -32.48 -81.62 17.38
CA ASP A 14 -33.58 -80.67 17.54
C ASP A 14 -33.57 -80.18 18.99
N LYS A 15 -32.90 -79.06 19.25
CA LYS A 15 -32.82 -78.48 20.61
C LYS A 15 -34.22 -78.35 21.25
N ASN A 16 -35.29 -78.17 20.46
CA ASN A 16 -36.66 -78.03 20.96
C ASN A 16 -37.30 -79.34 21.44
N SER A 17 -36.75 -80.51 21.10
CA SER A 17 -37.23 -81.81 21.61
C SER A 17 -36.52 -82.22 22.91
N SER A 18 -35.43 -81.55 23.29
CA SER A 18 -34.78 -81.69 24.60
C SER A 18 -35.73 -81.25 25.73
N THR A 19 -35.68 -81.98 26.84
CA THR A 19 -36.47 -81.70 28.04
C THR A 19 -35.65 -81.59 29.33
N ASP A 20 -34.38 -81.98 29.26
CA ASP A 20 -33.35 -81.98 30.30
C ASP A 20 -32.00 -81.98 29.56
N TRP A 21 -31.47 -80.77 29.30
CA TRP A 21 -30.37 -80.54 28.36
C TRP A 21 -29.03 -81.05 28.90
N ASP A 22 -28.74 -80.82 30.18
CA ASP A 22 -27.53 -81.25 30.88
C ASP A 22 -27.63 -82.63 31.56
N LEU A 23 -28.86 -83.18 31.66
CA LEU A 23 -29.18 -84.46 32.28
C LEU A 23 -28.97 -84.51 33.80
N ASP A 24 -29.13 -83.38 34.51
CA ASP A 24 -29.06 -83.34 35.97
C ASP A 24 -30.35 -83.81 36.67
N GLY A 25 -31.43 -83.96 35.90
CA GLY A 25 -32.74 -84.43 36.35
C GLY A 25 -33.72 -83.32 36.76
N CYS A 26 -33.36 -82.06 36.53
CA CYS A 26 -34.26 -80.91 36.48
C CYS A 26 -34.82 -80.78 35.05
N LYS A 27 -35.98 -80.14 34.93
CA LYS A 27 -36.64 -79.95 33.63
C LYS A 27 -36.40 -78.54 33.14
N ASP A 28 -35.66 -78.39 32.03
CA ASP A 28 -35.16 -77.13 31.44
C ASP A 28 -36.06 -75.92 31.74
N ILE A 29 -37.29 -75.91 31.21
CA ILE A 29 -38.13 -74.70 31.17
C ILE A 29 -38.85 -74.40 32.50
N VAL A 30 -38.93 -75.37 33.42
CA VAL A 30 -39.90 -75.31 34.54
C VAL A 30 -39.25 -75.27 35.91
N GLU A 31 -38.15 -75.97 36.10
CA GLU A 31 -37.52 -76.12 37.41
C GLU A 31 -35.99 -76.06 37.38
N ASP A 32 -35.43 -75.93 36.19
CA ASP A 32 -34.01 -75.76 35.99
C ASP A 32 -33.70 -74.28 35.82
N ASP A 33 -32.78 -73.77 36.63
CA ASP A 33 -32.39 -72.36 36.62
C ASP A 33 -31.07 -72.16 35.84
N ASP A 34 -30.43 -73.25 35.37
CA ASP A 34 -29.16 -73.30 34.64
C ASP A 34 -29.18 -74.54 33.71
N ILE A 35 -29.66 -74.35 32.48
CA ILE A 35 -30.05 -75.45 31.57
C ILE A 35 -28.85 -76.29 31.11
N ASP A 36 -27.64 -75.73 31.05
CA ASP A 36 -26.45 -76.45 30.58
C ASP A 36 -25.33 -76.64 31.64
N ASN A 37 -25.59 -76.18 32.87
CA ASN A 37 -24.82 -76.40 34.10
C ASN A 37 -23.40 -75.82 34.07
N ASP A 38 -23.25 -74.71 33.38
CA ASP A 38 -22.02 -73.96 33.28
C ASP A 38 -21.81 -72.97 34.45
N ASN A 39 -22.80 -72.89 35.37
CA ASN A 39 -22.87 -72.03 36.53
C ASN A 39 -23.23 -70.55 36.23
N VAL A 40 -23.85 -70.29 35.07
CA VAL A 40 -24.56 -69.06 34.69
C VAL A 40 -26.07 -69.36 34.64
N THR A 41 -26.91 -68.41 35.07
CA THR A 41 -28.37 -68.67 35.13
C THR A 41 -29.05 -68.29 33.83
N ASN A 42 -30.11 -69.02 33.48
CA ASN A 42 -30.87 -68.87 32.22
C ASN A 42 -31.37 -67.43 31.90
N ASP A 43 -31.41 -66.52 32.88
CA ASP A 43 -31.86 -65.14 32.72
C ASP A 43 -30.74 -64.15 32.34
N ILE A 44 -29.49 -64.57 32.45
CA ILE A 44 -28.29 -63.82 32.06
C ILE A 44 -27.41 -64.59 31.06
N ASP A 45 -27.75 -65.84 30.80
CA ASP A 45 -27.06 -66.72 29.86
C ASP A 45 -27.60 -66.50 28.42
N ASP A 46 -26.76 -65.99 27.53
CA ASP A 46 -27.07 -65.77 26.11
C ASP A 46 -26.94 -67.07 25.28
N CYS A 47 -26.21 -68.05 25.83
CA CYS A 47 -25.99 -69.39 25.30
C CYS A 47 -26.63 -70.50 26.14
N ILE A 48 -27.90 -70.31 26.58
CA ILE A 48 -28.69 -71.25 27.40
C ILE A 48 -28.66 -72.74 26.99
N ARG A 49 -28.19 -73.04 25.78
CA ARG A 49 -27.92 -74.37 25.23
C ARG A 49 -26.68 -74.31 24.32
N SER A 50 -25.49 -74.56 24.89
CA SER A 50 -24.21 -74.74 24.18
C SER A 50 -24.31 -75.57 22.88
N GLU A 51 -23.58 -75.21 21.82
CA GLU A 51 -23.79 -75.70 20.44
C GLU A 51 -22.92 -76.92 20.04
N TRP A 52 -22.00 -77.42 20.88
CA TRP A 52 -20.96 -78.36 20.44
C TRP A 52 -21.23 -79.88 20.55
N ASP A 53 -20.66 -80.63 19.59
CA ASP A 53 -20.71 -82.09 19.34
C ASP A 53 -20.46 -82.98 20.58
N HIS A 54 -21.50 -83.69 21.01
CA HIS A 54 -21.49 -84.68 22.10
C HIS A 54 -21.03 -86.09 21.70
N SER A 55 -20.16 -86.24 20.70
CA SER A 55 -19.42 -87.51 20.54
C SER A 55 -18.53 -87.83 21.77
N VAL A 56 -18.38 -86.88 22.70
CA VAL A 56 -17.73 -87.02 24.02
C VAL A 56 -18.63 -86.43 25.13
N LEU A 57 -19.60 -87.20 25.62
CA LEU A 57 -20.21 -87.11 26.96
C LEU A 57 -20.44 -85.71 27.57
N ILE A 58 -21.30 -84.86 26.99
CA ILE A 58 -21.86 -83.65 27.64
C ILE A 58 -20.71 -82.64 27.96
N ARG A 59 -20.93 -81.34 28.12
CA ARG A 59 -19.90 -80.43 28.66
C ARG A 59 -20.07 -80.14 30.17
N PRO A 60 -20.36 -81.10 31.09
CA PRO A 60 -20.64 -80.82 32.51
C PRO A 60 -19.37 -80.50 33.31
N THR A 61 -18.28 -80.12 32.63
CA THR A 61 -17.00 -79.74 33.23
C THR A 61 -16.50 -78.39 32.75
N TRP A 62 -17.08 -77.85 31.68
CA TRP A 62 -16.90 -76.45 31.41
C TRP A 62 -17.76 -75.69 32.41
N VAL A 63 -17.18 -74.66 32.99
CA VAL A 63 -17.85 -73.74 33.89
C VAL A 63 -17.38 -72.37 33.47
N SER A 64 -18.32 -71.43 33.36
CA SER A 64 -18.03 -70.04 33.12
C SER A 64 -17.06 -69.51 34.17
N ASN A 65 -16.02 -68.83 33.71
CA ASN A 65 -15.11 -68.06 34.54
C ASN A 65 -14.38 -67.02 33.69
N MET A 66 -13.78 -66.02 34.35
CA MET A 66 -13.05 -64.89 33.73
C MET A 66 -11.83 -65.25 32.84
N SER A 67 -11.65 -66.50 32.42
CA SER A 67 -10.57 -66.95 31.54
C SER A 67 -11.05 -67.80 30.35
N ASN A 68 -12.35 -68.08 30.25
CA ASN A 68 -12.96 -68.88 29.18
C ASN A 68 -14.40 -68.45 28.81
N ASP A 69 -14.86 -67.36 29.44
CA ASP A 69 -16.11 -66.61 29.29
C ASP A 69 -15.78 -65.20 29.83
N ILE A 70 -15.39 -64.29 28.93
CA ILE A 70 -14.78 -63.01 29.31
C ILE A 70 -15.82 -62.00 29.80
N ASP A 71 -16.97 -61.89 29.16
CA ASP A 71 -18.04 -60.96 29.54
C ASP A 71 -19.03 -61.56 30.57
N GLY A 72 -19.01 -62.89 30.74
CA GLY A 72 -19.79 -63.62 31.73
C GLY A 72 -21.22 -63.91 31.27
N ASP A 73 -21.48 -63.94 29.97
CA ASP A 73 -22.80 -64.19 29.38
C ASP A 73 -23.16 -65.68 29.25
N GLY A 74 -22.30 -66.60 29.74
CA GLY A 74 -22.53 -68.05 29.64
C GLY A 74 -22.16 -68.67 28.29
N CYS A 75 -21.78 -67.87 27.31
CA CYS A 75 -21.16 -68.32 26.08
C CYS A 75 -19.66 -68.59 26.30
N ARG A 76 -19.11 -69.51 25.50
CA ARG A 76 -17.69 -69.87 25.58
C ARG A 76 -16.90 -69.19 24.48
N ASP A 77 -15.91 -68.39 24.88
CA ASP A 77 -15.02 -67.61 23.99
C ASP A 77 -14.44 -68.42 22.80
N ALA A 78 -14.10 -69.68 23.06
CA ALA A 78 -13.30 -70.45 22.11
C ALA A 78 -14.08 -70.95 20.88
N ASP A 79 -15.41 -71.06 20.97
CA ASP A 79 -16.22 -71.69 19.92
C ASP A 79 -17.73 -71.43 19.92
N GLU A 80 -18.29 -70.72 20.91
CA GLU A 80 -19.74 -70.49 21.04
C GLU A 80 -20.10 -69.00 21.11
N ASP A 81 -19.15 -68.19 21.57
CA ASP A 81 -19.23 -66.73 21.54
C ASP A 81 -18.53 -66.18 20.28
N ASP A 82 -19.11 -65.13 19.70
CA ASP A 82 -18.55 -64.39 18.55
C ASP A 82 -18.23 -62.92 18.95
N ASP A 83 -18.45 -62.52 20.20
CA ASP A 83 -18.25 -61.20 20.81
C ASP A 83 -17.74 -61.36 22.26
N ASP A 84 -16.53 -61.94 22.39
CA ASP A 84 -15.96 -62.45 23.66
C ASP A 84 -16.03 -61.45 24.84
N ASP A 85 -15.98 -60.15 24.59
CA ASP A 85 -16.00 -59.12 25.63
C ASP A 85 -17.30 -58.31 25.74
N GLY A 86 -18.30 -58.64 24.91
CA GLY A 86 -19.66 -58.13 25.00
C GLY A 86 -19.79 -56.62 24.74
N ASP A 87 -18.87 -56.01 24.00
CA ASP A 87 -18.89 -54.58 23.70
C ASP A 87 -19.77 -54.21 22.48
N GLY A 88 -20.25 -55.23 21.77
CA GLY A 88 -21.11 -55.12 20.60
C GLY A 88 -20.35 -55.12 19.27
N VAL A 89 -19.03 -55.32 19.28
CA VAL A 89 -18.18 -55.50 18.11
C VAL A 89 -17.69 -56.95 18.06
N LEU A 90 -18.22 -57.73 17.11
CA LEU A 90 -17.80 -59.12 16.94
C LEU A 90 -16.28 -59.27 16.79
N ASP A 91 -15.69 -60.34 17.35
CA ASP A 91 -14.25 -60.63 17.37
C ASP A 91 -13.55 -60.50 16.02
N GLY A 92 -14.26 -60.87 14.95
CA GLY A 92 -13.74 -60.81 13.58
C GLY A 92 -13.52 -59.38 13.06
N PHE A 93 -14.14 -58.39 13.72
CA PHE A 93 -14.06 -56.96 13.42
C PHE A 93 -13.47 -56.14 14.57
N ASP A 94 -13.40 -56.70 15.77
CA ASP A 94 -12.79 -56.08 16.92
C ASP A 94 -11.25 -56.18 16.88
N SER A 95 -10.59 -55.07 17.18
CA SER A 95 -9.15 -54.96 17.32
C SER A 95 -8.66 -55.29 18.73
N CYS A 96 -9.57 -55.35 19.70
CA CYS A 96 -9.34 -55.72 21.08
C CYS A 96 -10.34 -56.79 21.59
N PRO A 97 -10.47 -57.99 20.97
CA PRO A 97 -11.55 -58.99 21.19
C PRO A 97 -11.67 -59.63 22.59
N THR A 98 -11.08 -59.05 23.61
CA THR A 98 -11.03 -59.61 24.97
C THR A 98 -11.06 -58.49 26.02
N ILE A 99 -11.21 -57.23 25.57
CA ILE A 99 -11.14 -56.02 26.35
C ILE A 99 -12.16 -55.04 25.78
N ALA A 100 -13.36 -55.08 26.36
CA ALA A 100 -14.48 -54.26 25.94
C ALA A 100 -14.09 -52.78 25.76
N GLY A 101 -14.48 -52.22 24.62
CA GLY A 101 -14.16 -50.87 24.22
C GLY A 101 -15.33 -50.12 23.60
N THR A 102 -15.06 -48.86 23.24
CA THR A 102 -16.06 -47.99 22.60
C THR A 102 -15.51 -47.23 21.40
N SER A 103 -14.23 -47.44 21.07
CA SER A 103 -13.60 -46.76 19.92
C SER A 103 -14.27 -47.18 18.62
N THR A 104 -14.44 -46.20 17.73
CA THR A 104 -15.14 -46.36 16.44
C THR A 104 -14.35 -45.86 15.23
N MET A 105 -13.20 -45.23 15.48
CA MET A 105 -12.33 -44.63 14.48
C MET A 105 -10.97 -45.33 14.44
N GLY A 106 -10.24 -45.04 13.36
CA GLY A 106 -8.99 -45.74 13.05
C GLY A 106 -9.22 -47.23 12.76
N ASN A 107 -8.12 -47.96 12.60
CA ASN A 107 -8.17 -49.42 12.44
C ASN A 107 -8.14 -50.13 13.80
N HIS A 108 -8.80 -49.56 14.80
CA HIS A 108 -8.81 -50.01 16.20
C HIS A 108 -10.22 -50.05 16.80
N LEU A 109 -11.23 -50.39 16.00
CA LEU A 109 -12.62 -50.58 16.44
C LEU A 109 -12.70 -51.58 17.61
N GLY A 110 -13.58 -51.32 18.59
CA GLY A 110 -13.83 -52.18 19.77
C GLY A 110 -12.75 -52.11 20.86
N CYS A 111 -11.74 -51.26 20.70
CA CYS A 111 -10.74 -51.02 21.74
C CYS A 111 -11.18 -49.96 22.77
N PRO A 112 -10.59 -49.96 23.99
CA PRO A 112 -10.84 -48.94 25.00
C PRO A 112 -10.58 -47.51 24.50
N ASP A 113 -11.50 -46.62 24.84
CA ASP A 113 -11.53 -45.19 24.50
C ASP A 113 -11.99 -44.44 25.77
N ASP A 114 -11.02 -43.86 26.49
CA ASP A 114 -11.23 -43.35 27.85
C ASP A 114 -12.00 -42.01 27.88
N ASP A 115 -11.99 -41.25 26.78
CA ASP A 115 -12.66 -39.95 26.68
C ASP A 115 -13.86 -39.92 25.72
N GLY A 116 -14.07 -40.99 24.95
CA GLY A 116 -15.26 -41.23 24.14
C GLY A 116 -15.28 -40.44 22.83
N ASP A 117 -14.12 -40.07 22.29
CA ASP A 117 -14.03 -39.32 21.02
C ASP A 117 -14.05 -40.21 19.77
N GLY A 118 -13.92 -41.52 19.97
CA GLY A 118 -13.93 -42.55 18.94
C GLY A 118 -12.55 -43.08 18.59
N TRP A 119 -11.45 -42.43 18.97
CA TRP A 119 -10.10 -42.96 18.83
C TRP A 119 -9.76 -43.85 20.03
N SER A 120 -9.18 -45.04 19.79
CA SER A 120 -8.76 -45.88 20.92
C SER A 120 -7.53 -45.30 21.62
N ASN A 121 -7.40 -45.53 22.93
CA ASN A 121 -6.28 -45.08 23.77
C ASN A 121 -4.87 -45.43 23.23
N MET A 122 -4.77 -46.41 22.31
CA MET A 122 -3.50 -46.84 21.71
C MET A 122 -3.06 -45.99 20.51
N ILE A 123 -4.00 -45.33 19.84
CA ILE A 123 -3.77 -44.52 18.64
C ILE A 123 -4.23 -43.07 18.79
N ASP A 124 -4.91 -42.77 19.88
CA ASP A 124 -5.22 -41.41 20.33
C ASP A 124 -3.96 -40.79 20.94
N ASP A 125 -3.58 -39.62 20.43
CA ASP A 125 -2.44 -38.85 20.91
C ASP A 125 -2.81 -38.00 22.15
N CYS A 126 -4.10 -37.85 22.41
CA CYS A 126 -4.71 -37.19 23.55
C CYS A 126 -5.74 -38.06 24.32
N PRO A 127 -5.40 -39.27 24.84
CA PRO A 127 -6.36 -40.28 25.37
C PRO A 127 -7.30 -39.92 26.53
N PHE A 128 -7.22 -38.69 27.04
CA PHE A 128 -8.03 -38.22 28.17
C PHE A 128 -8.69 -36.87 27.87
N VAL A 129 -8.61 -36.39 26.63
CA VAL A 129 -9.09 -35.09 26.17
C VAL A 129 -9.81 -35.30 24.85
N ASN A 130 -11.14 -35.43 24.93
CA ASN A 130 -12.00 -35.62 23.77
C ASN A 130 -11.69 -34.60 22.65
N GLY A 131 -11.36 -35.12 21.47
CA GLY A 131 -10.94 -34.34 20.32
C GLY A 131 -11.56 -34.79 19.00
N THR A 132 -11.31 -34.02 17.94
CA THR A 132 -11.76 -34.37 16.57
C THR A 132 -10.64 -34.36 15.55
N SER A 133 -9.41 -34.06 15.97
CA SER A 133 -8.27 -34.05 15.05
C SER A 133 -8.05 -35.43 14.45
N SER A 134 -7.73 -35.45 13.16
CA SER A 134 -7.59 -36.66 12.35
C SER A 134 -6.53 -36.56 11.25
N ASN A 135 -5.92 -35.38 11.10
CA ASN A 135 -4.80 -35.09 10.21
C ASN A 135 -3.53 -34.84 11.02
N GLY A 136 -2.41 -34.63 10.33
CA GLY A 136 -1.15 -34.29 10.99
C GLY A 136 -0.55 -35.45 11.79
N THR A 137 0.01 -35.15 12.97
CA THR A 137 0.61 -36.16 13.85
C THR A 137 -0.14 -36.41 15.14
N LEU A 138 -1.24 -35.69 15.35
CA LEU A 138 -2.05 -35.75 16.57
C LEU A 138 -3.49 -36.13 16.23
N ASN A 139 -3.87 -37.39 16.44
CA ASN A 139 -5.27 -37.84 16.33
C ASN A 139 -5.95 -37.79 17.69
N GLY A 140 -7.26 -37.53 17.72
CA GLY A 140 -8.06 -37.52 18.96
C GLY A 140 -7.80 -36.32 19.87
N CYS A 141 -7.11 -35.30 19.36
CA CYS A 141 -6.81 -34.08 20.09
C CYS A 141 -7.82 -32.97 19.80
N GLN A 142 -7.86 -31.98 20.68
CA GLN A 142 -8.70 -30.79 20.54
C GLN A 142 -8.44 -30.10 19.18
N ASP A 143 -9.51 -29.84 18.45
CA ASP A 143 -9.55 -29.25 17.11
C ASP A 143 -10.75 -28.28 17.10
N THR A 144 -10.44 -26.99 17.21
CA THR A 144 -11.42 -25.96 17.56
C THR A 144 -12.33 -25.57 16.40
N ASP A 145 -11.83 -25.61 15.17
CA ASP A 145 -12.59 -25.23 13.98
C ASP A 145 -13.07 -26.41 13.14
N GLY A 146 -12.59 -27.62 13.42
CA GLY A 146 -13.07 -28.88 12.88
C GLY A 146 -12.50 -29.21 11.50
N ASP A 147 -11.35 -28.65 11.13
CA ASP A 147 -10.69 -28.93 9.86
C ASP A 147 -9.86 -30.23 9.85
N GLY A 148 -9.70 -30.81 11.05
CA GLY A 148 -9.01 -32.06 11.31
C GLY A 148 -7.56 -31.91 11.77
N TRP A 149 -6.99 -30.72 11.85
CA TRP A 149 -5.70 -30.47 12.50
C TRP A 149 -5.91 -30.15 13.98
N ALA A 150 -5.03 -30.64 14.85
CA ALA A 150 -5.13 -30.35 16.27
C ALA A 150 -4.71 -28.90 16.56
N ASP A 151 -5.35 -28.23 17.53
CA ASP A 151 -5.07 -26.83 17.92
C ASP A 151 -3.57 -26.53 18.15
N SER A 152 -2.79 -27.53 18.56
CA SER A 152 -1.35 -27.39 18.82
C SER A 152 -0.45 -27.53 17.59
N GLU A 153 -0.97 -28.07 16.48
CA GLU A 153 -0.31 -28.20 15.18
C GLU A 153 -0.96 -27.32 14.09
N ASP A 154 -2.08 -26.68 14.42
CA ASP A 154 -2.83 -25.78 13.55
C ASP A 154 -2.36 -24.34 13.77
N ALA A 155 -1.82 -23.74 12.71
CA ALA A 155 -1.38 -22.36 12.75
C ALA A 155 -2.54 -21.34 12.82
N LEU A 156 -3.73 -21.69 12.32
CA LEU A 156 -4.91 -20.84 12.29
C LEU A 156 -6.12 -21.57 12.90
N MET A 157 -6.03 -21.93 14.19
CA MET A 157 -7.01 -22.69 15.00
C MET A 157 -8.49 -22.23 15.03
N TYR A 158 -8.84 -21.15 14.32
CA TYR A 158 -10.19 -20.61 14.23
C TYR A 158 -10.67 -20.45 12.78
N GLU A 159 -9.88 -20.83 11.79
CA GLU A 159 -10.20 -20.72 10.37
C GLU A 159 -10.04 -22.07 9.67
N PRO A 160 -11.15 -22.84 9.49
CA PRO A 160 -11.10 -24.25 9.11
C PRO A 160 -10.67 -24.52 7.66
N THR A 161 -10.27 -23.50 6.93
CA THR A 161 -9.67 -23.64 5.60
C THR A 161 -8.17 -23.39 5.59
N GLN A 162 -7.57 -23.08 6.73
CA GLN A 162 -6.17 -22.75 6.89
C GLN A 162 -5.59 -23.47 8.13
N TRP A 163 -4.51 -24.22 7.95
CA TRP A 163 -3.88 -24.99 9.04
C TRP A 163 -2.36 -24.84 9.12
N ILE A 164 -1.77 -24.18 8.12
CA ILE A 164 -0.33 -23.97 7.98
C ILE A 164 -0.06 -22.50 7.67
N ASP A 165 0.96 -21.95 8.32
CA ASP A 165 1.47 -20.60 8.18
C ASP A 165 3.00 -20.72 8.22
N SER A 166 3.62 -20.65 7.04
CA SER A 166 5.03 -21.02 6.86
C SER A 166 5.99 -19.93 7.33
N ASP A 167 5.61 -18.66 7.27
CA ASP A 167 6.44 -17.53 7.71
C ASP A 167 5.97 -16.89 9.03
N GLY A 168 4.78 -17.22 9.50
CA GLY A 168 4.25 -16.83 10.81
C GLY A 168 3.58 -15.46 10.82
N ASP A 169 3.11 -14.97 9.68
CA ASP A 169 2.53 -13.64 9.51
C ASP A 169 1.01 -13.58 9.86
N GLY A 170 0.39 -14.75 10.03
CA GLY A 170 -1.02 -14.90 10.36
C GLY A 170 -1.95 -15.10 9.17
N PHE A 171 -1.43 -15.21 7.95
CA PHE A 171 -2.16 -15.65 6.77
C PHE A 171 -1.79 -17.10 6.44
N GLY A 172 -2.78 -17.93 6.13
CA GLY A 172 -2.53 -19.36 5.91
C GLY A 172 -2.12 -19.70 4.48
N ASP A 173 -1.19 -20.65 4.30
CA ASP A 173 -0.61 -20.96 2.98
C ASP A 173 -1.60 -21.66 2.02
N ASN A 174 -2.72 -22.21 2.52
CA ASN A 174 -3.65 -22.97 1.69
C ASN A 174 -4.39 -22.04 0.72
N GLN A 175 -3.95 -22.01 -0.53
CA GLN A 175 -4.45 -21.14 -1.60
C GLN A 175 -5.94 -21.31 -1.92
N ASP A 176 -6.53 -22.47 -1.62
CA ASP A 176 -7.97 -22.71 -1.79
C ASP A 176 -8.78 -22.23 -0.58
N GLY A 177 -8.11 -21.77 0.49
CA GLY A 177 -8.71 -21.31 1.73
C GLY A 177 -9.09 -19.84 1.74
N PHE A 178 -9.70 -19.43 2.84
CA PHE A 178 -10.07 -18.04 3.09
C PHE A 178 -8.81 -17.22 3.27
N ARG A 179 -8.72 -16.09 2.53
CA ARG A 179 -7.63 -15.10 2.71
C ARG A 179 -6.24 -15.73 2.70
N ALA A 180 -6.05 -16.66 1.78
CA ALA A 180 -4.79 -17.39 1.66
C ALA A 180 -3.63 -16.43 1.42
N ASP A 181 -2.50 -16.75 2.04
CA ASP A 181 -1.27 -16.00 1.88
C ASP A 181 -0.76 -16.10 0.45
N ALA A 182 -0.67 -14.97 -0.24
CA ALA A 182 -0.14 -14.87 -1.59
C ALA A 182 1.39 -14.94 -1.63
N CYS A 183 2.06 -14.74 -0.49
CA CYS A 183 3.50 -14.80 -0.31
C CYS A 183 3.94 -15.77 0.82
N PRO A 184 3.66 -17.10 0.73
CA PRO A 184 3.80 -18.09 1.83
C PRO A 184 5.16 -18.29 2.50
N ASN A 185 6.19 -17.53 2.13
CA ASN A 185 7.52 -17.68 2.71
C ASN A 185 8.15 -16.33 3.07
N ASP A 186 7.44 -15.24 2.86
CA ASP A 186 7.93 -13.88 2.95
C ASP A 186 6.97 -13.06 3.82
N GLU A 187 7.24 -13.05 5.14
CA GLU A 187 6.40 -12.40 6.16
C GLU A 187 5.83 -11.06 5.70
N GLY A 188 4.50 -10.99 5.65
CA GLY A 188 3.76 -9.86 5.11
C GLY A 188 2.49 -9.52 5.87
N TYR A 189 1.93 -8.33 5.60
CA TYR A 189 0.73 -7.87 6.31
C TYR A 189 -0.27 -7.13 5.41
N SER A 190 -0.07 -7.16 4.09
CA SER A 190 -1.00 -6.58 3.13
C SER A 190 -2.36 -7.31 3.16
N ILE A 191 -3.44 -6.55 2.88
CA ILE A 191 -4.84 -7.01 3.01
C ILE A 191 -5.76 -6.53 1.89
N TYR A 192 -5.34 -5.59 1.04
CA TYR A 192 -6.21 -4.99 0.02
C TYR A 192 -6.05 -5.62 -1.36
N ASP A 193 -4.86 -6.06 -1.72
CA ASP A 193 -4.56 -6.71 -3.00
C ASP A 193 -4.15 -8.17 -2.79
N ARG A 194 -2.90 -8.43 -2.41
CA ARG A 194 -2.34 -9.74 -2.11
C ARG A 194 -2.30 -9.88 -0.60
N TRP A 195 -2.85 -10.95 -0.05
CA TRP A 195 -2.92 -11.14 1.39
C TRP A 195 -1.60 -11.75 1.86
N GLY A 196 -1.04 -11.32 3.00
CA GLY A 196 0.22 -11.89 3.55
C GLY A 196 1.49 -11.55 2.77
N CYS A 197 1.46 -10.54 1.89
CA CYS A 197 2.66 -10.07 1.21
C CYS A 197 3.30 -8.87 1.94
N PRO A 198 4.61 -8.63 1.73
CA PRO A 198 5.30 -7.48 2.34
C PRO A 198 4.58 -6.17 2.04
N ASP A 199 4.30 -5.40 3.10
CA ASP A 199 3.71 -4.07 3.09
C ASP A 199 4.59 -3.19 3.98
N TRP A 200 5.39 -2.32 3.37
CA TRP A 200 6.48 -1.61 4.06
C TRP A 200 6.02 -0.35 4.79
N ASP A 201 4.89 0.23 4.39
CA ASP A 201 4.37 1.46 4.95
C ASP A 201 3.08 1.26 5.77
N SER A 202 2.53 0.05 5.73
CA SER A 202 1.36 -0.42 6.47
C SER A 202 0.04 0.23 6.05
N ASP A 203 -0.11 0.56 4.78
CA ASP A 203 -1.39 1.02 4.23
C ASP A 203 -2.32 -0.10 3.78
N GLY A 204 -1.82 -1.34 3.73
CA GLY A 204 -2.54 -2.55 3.39
C GLY A 204 -2.38 -3.02 1.94
N TYR A 205 -1.67 -2.30 1.07
CA TYR A 205 -1.29 -2.76 -0.26
C TYR A 205 0.09 -3.41 -0.24
N SER A 206 0.30 -4.43 -1.09
CA SER A 206 1.56 -5.15 -1.12
C SER A 206 2.60 -4.45 -1.97
N ALA A 207 3.84 -4.40 -1.46
CA ALA A 207 5.00 -3.91 -2.19
C ALA A 207 5.22 -4.70 -3.49
N PRO A 208 5.81 -4.08 -4.53
CA PRO A 208 6.09 -4.75 -5.79
C PRO A 208 7.20 -5.80 -5.65
N ASP A 209 7.12 -6.86 -6.44
CA ASP A 209 8.16 -7.88 -6.57
C ASP A 209 8.35 -8.34 -8.03
N ASP A 210 9.19 -9.36 -8.23
CA ASP A 210 9.52 -9.90 -9.57
C ASP A 210 8.29 -10.43 -10.34
N PHE A 211 7.17 -10.72 -9.67
CA PHE A 211 5.96 -11.32 -10.23
C PHE A 211 4.70 -10.46 -10.07
N TRP A 212 4.71 -9.48 -9.17
CA TRP A 212 3.63 -8.53 -8.94
C TRP A 212 4.15 -7.12 -9.09
N THR A 213 3.88 -6.53 -10.26
CA THR A 213 4.39 -5.21 -10.63
C THR A 213 3.35 -4.12 -10.39
N LEU A 214 3.73 -2.84 -10.52
CA LEU A 214 2.79 -1.71 -10.45
C LEU A 214 1.59 -1.89 -11.40
N GLY A 215 1.84 -2.42 -12.61
CA GLY A 215 0.80 -2.69 -13.59
C GLY A 215 -0.18 -3.82 -13.21
N ASP A 216 0.19 -4.66 -12.24
CA ASP A 216 -0.68 -5.70 -11.68
C ASP A 216 -1.49 -5.19 -10.47
N GLY A 217 -1.14 -4.00 -9.95
CA GLY A 217 -1.78 -3.37 -8.80
C GLY A 217 -0.96 -3.43 -7.52
N ALA A 218 0.37 -3.63 -7.61
CA ALA A 218 1.27 -3.44 -6.49
C ALA A 218 1.28 -1.99 -6.02
N ASP A 219 1.63 -1.79 -4.75
CA ASP A 219 1.80 -0.47 -4.15
C ASP A 219 2.86 0.36 -4.92
N ALA A 220 2.40 1.48 -5.48
CA ALA A 220 3.25 2.42 -6.20
C ALA A 220 4.16 3.27 -5.29
N PHE A 221 3.83 3.39 -4.00
CA PHE A 221 4.57 4.21 -3.04
C PHE A 221 4.79 3.47 -1.73
N ASP A 222 5.67 2.47 -1.79
CA ASP A 222 6.05 1.56 -0.72
C ASP A 222 6.65 2.19 0.57
N ASP A 223 6.75 3.51 0.63
CA ASP A 223 7.20 4.29 1.78
C ASP A 223 6.21 5.37 2.24
N LEU A 224 5.02 5.46 1.62
CA LEU A 224 4.05 6.53 1.81
C LEU A 224 2.62 6.00 2.02
N PRO A 225 2.17 5.84 3.30
CA PRO A 225 0.94 5.12 3.61
C PRO A 225 -0.38 5.79 3.17
N THR A 226 -0.28 6.92 2.48
CA THR A 226 -1.42 7.67 1.96
C THR A 226 -1.57 7.53 0.46
N GLN A 227 -0.63 6.90 -0.23
CA GLN A 227 -0.60 6.72 -1.67
C GLN A 227 -0.23 5.28 -1.99
N TRP A 228 -1.00 4.60 -2.83
CA TRP A 228 -0.70 3.22 -3.24
C TRP A 228 -0.88 2.97 -4.73
N ALA A 229 -1.38 3.97 -5.45
CA ALA A 229 -1.65 3.91 -6.88
C ALA A 229 -1.12 5.15 -7.57
N ASP A 230 -0.51 4.93 -8.73
CA ASP A 230 -0.04 5.92 -9.68
C ASP A 230 -0.54 5.45 -11.06
N THR A 231 -1.64 6.04 -11.54
CA THR A 231 -2.32 5.52 -12.73
C THR A 231 -1.59 5.85 -14.04
N ASP A 232 -0.77 6.91 -14.06
CA ASP A 232 -0.03 7.33 -15.25
C ASP A 232 1.50 7.25 -15.10
N ASP A 233 1.99 6.69 -14.01
CA ASP A 233 3.40 6.39 -13.76
C ASP A 233 4.30 7.65 -13.73
N ASP A 234 3.76 8.79 -13.28
CA ASP A 234 4.47 10.07 -13.25
C ASP A 234 5.14 10.40 -11.89
N GLY A 235 4.89 9.55 -10.89
CA GLY A 235 5.43 9.66 -9.53
C GLY A 235 4.59 10.51 -8.59
N TYR A 236 3.39 10.94 -8.98
CA TYR A 236 2.39 11.53 -8.11
C TYR A 236 1.23 10.57 -7.91
N GLY A 237 0.77 10.44 -6.67
CA GLY A 237 -0.19 9.38 -6.35
C GLY A 237 -1.65 9.82 -6.55
N ASP A 238 -2.50 8.88 -6.93
CA ASP A 238 -3.90 9.14 -7.30
C ASP A 238 -4.76 9.64 -6.13
N ASN A 239 -4.46 9.21 -4.90
CA ASN A 239 -5.23 9.59 -3.71
C ASN A 239 -5.10 11.08 -3.40
N TYR A 240 -6.12 11.63 -2.77
CA TYR A 240 -6.22 13.07 -2.57
C TYR A 240 -6.91 13.47 -1.26
N GLU A 241 -6.48 14.59 -0.67
CA GLU A 241 -7.12 15.18 0.51
C GLU A 241 -8.04 16.34 0.13
N ASN A 242 -7.78 17.01 -0.99
CA ASN A 242 -8.49 18.23 -1.34
C ASN A 242 -10.00 17.99 -1.52
N GLN A 243 -10.80 18.37 -0.52
CA GLN A 243 -12.26 18.17 -0.50
C GLN A 243 -13.00 18.87 -1.65
N SER A 244 -12.39 19.90 -2.25
CA SER A 244 -12.98 20.54 -3.43
C SER A 244 -13.01 19.60 -4.64
N TRP A 245 -12.11 18.60 -4.68
CA TRP A 245 -12.02 17.60 -5.74
C TRP A 245 -13.09 16.52 -5.62
N SER A 246 -13.48 16.15 -4.39
CA SER A 246 -14.50 15.13 -4.15
C SER A 246 -15.87 15.41 -4.79
N ASN A 247 -16.17 16.67 -5.10
CA ASN A 247 -17.42 17.08 -5.74
C ASN A 247 -17.28 17.47 -7.22
N THR A 248 -16.04 17.57 -7.71
CA THR A 248 -15.75 18.05 -9.08
C THR A 248 -15.21 16.93 -9.99
N ARG A 249 -14.58 15.90 -9.42
CA ARG A 249 -14.06 14.75 -10.15
C ARG A 249 -15.18 13.75 -10.52
N PRO A 250 -15.15 13.15 -11.73
CA PRO A 250 -16.10 12.12 -12.15
C PRO A 250 -15.94 10.84 -11.33
N THR A 251 -16.96 9.98 -11.30
CA THR A 251 -16.89 8.70 -10.56
C THR A 251 -15.89 7.69 -11.13
N SER A 252 -15.34 7.94 -12.31
CA SER A 252 -14.29 7.13 -12.94
C SER A 252 -12.89 7.68 -12.68
N TRP A 253 -12.78 8.68 -11.82
CA TRP A 253 -11.50 9.29 -11.50
C TRP A 253 -10.69 8.36 -10.59
N PRO A 254 -9.39 8.11 -10.89
CA PRO A 254 -8.53 7.27 -10.07
C PRO A 254 -8.30 7.79 -8.65
N GLY A 255 -7.99 6.90 -7.72
CA GLY A 255 -7.70 7.24 -6.33
C GLY A 255 -8.93 7.57 -5.48
N GLU A 256 -8.69 7.72 -4.18
CA GLU A 256 -9.72 7.99 -3.20
C GLU A 256 -9.38 9.13 -2.25
N TYR A 257 -10.37 9.55 -1.46
CA TYR A 257 -10.15 10.55 -0.43
C TYR A 257 -9.37 9.95 0.74
N VAL A 258 -8.15 10.43 0.97
CA VAL A 258 -7.30 10.02 2.09
C VAL A 258 -6.92 11.25 2.91
N TYR A 259 -7.10 11.17 4.23
CA TYR A 259 -6.75 12.27 5.12
C TYR A 259 -5.23 12.44 5.19
N LEU A 260 -4.75 13.66 4.93
CA LEU A 260 -3.32 14.00 4.85
C LEU A 260 -2.56 13.34 3.68
N ALA A 261 -3.26 13.00 2.60
CA ALA A 261 -2.63 12.60 1.33
C ALA A 261 -1.51 13.58 0.94
N GLN A 262 -0.32 13.03 0.66
CA GLN A 262 0.85 13.79 0.23
C GLN A 262 1.14 13.47 -1.23
N PHE A 263 1.71 14.44 -1.96
CA PHE A 263 2.06 14.26 -3.38
C PHE A 263 0.88 13.81 -4.24
N GLN A 264 -0.32 14.31 -3.90
CA GLN A 264 -1.55 14.03 -4.62
C GLN A 264 -1.49 14.55 -6.06
N ASP A 265 -1.86 13.68 -6.99
CA ASP A 265 -1.88 14.03 -8.39
C ASP A 265 -3.16 14.80 -8.78
N SER A 266 -2.96 15.94 -9.42
CA SER A 266 -4.01 16.78 -9.98
C SER A 266 -4.52 16.26 -11.32
N CYS A 267 -3.71 15.52 -12.07
CA CYS A 267 -4.00 14.93 -13.37
C CYS A 267 -3.67 13.41 -13.49
N PRO A 268 -4.28 12.49 -12.69
CA PRO A 268 -3.94 11.04 -12.57
C PRO A 268 -4.20 10.14 -13.78
N THR A 269 -4.23 10.71 -14.96
CA THR A 269 -4.45 9.99 -16.23
C THR A 269 -3.61 10.59 -17.35
N ILE A 270 -2.76 11.56 -17.03
CA ILE A 270 -1.93 12.35 -17.93
C ILE A 270 -0.60 12.58 -17.24
N GLU A 271 0.41 11.80 -17.65
CA GLU A 271 1.80 11.99 -17.23
C GLU A 271 2.21 13.48 -17.18
N GLY A 272 2.70 13.90 -16.03
CA GLY A 272 3.05 15.27 -15.74
C GLY A 272 4.37 15.45 -14.99
N THR A 273 4.83 16.70 -14.93
CA THR A 273 6.02 17.10 -14.16
C THR A 273 5.81 18.38 -13.36
N SER A 274 4.60 18.92 -13.34
CA SER A 274 4.29 20.14 -12.60
C SER A 274 4.47 19.94 -11.09
N THR A 275 4.98 20.97 -10.42
CA THR A 275 5.42 20.95 -9.02
C THR A 275 4.96 22.16 -8.19
N LYS A 276 4.13 23.05 -8.74
CA LYS A 276 3.74 24.33 -8.12
C LYS A 276 2.24 24.43 -7.88
N ASP A 277 1.88 25.35 -6.99
CA ASP A 277 0.50 25.78 -6.68
C ASP A 277 -0.48 24.64 -6.34
N ASP A 278 0.02 23.59 -5.70
CA ASP A 278 -0.74 22.38 -5.37
C ASP A 278 -1.38 21.70 -6.61
N TYR A 279 -0.80 21.93 -7.78
CA TYR A 279 -1.19 21.37 -9.07
C TYR A 279 -0.11 20.41 -9.57
N TYR A 280 0.18 19.37 -8.77
CA TYR A 280 1.19 18.36 -9.05
C TYR A 280 0.74 17.32 -10.09
N GLY A 281 1.68 16.69 -10.79
CA GLY A 281 1.43 15.56 -11.71
C GLY A 281 0.68 15.92 -12.99
N CYS A 282 0.71 17.19 -13.37
CA CYS A 282 0.14 17.65 -14.63
C CYS A 282 1.23 18.01 -15.64
N ARG A 283 0.83 17.97 -16.90
CA ARG A 283 1.69 18.35 -18.02
C ARG A 283 2.29 19.75 -17.82
N ASP A 284 3.60 19.84 -17.95
CA ASP A 284 4.41 21.06 -17.88
C ASP A 284 5.45 20.96 -19.01
N ILE A 285 5.21 21.66 -20.12
CA ILE A 285 5.98 21.48 -21.36
C ILE A 285 7.31 22.25 -21.39
N ASP A 286 7.49 23.28 -20.57
CA ASP A 286 8.74 24.05 -20.51
C ASP A 286 9.57 23.78 -19.24
N GLY A 287 8.98 23.14 -18.23
CA GLY A 287 9.66 22.58 -17.07
C GLY A 287 9.92 23.57 -15.94
N ASP A 288 9.13 24.64 -15.82
CA ASP A 288 9.25 25.61 -14.72
C ASP A 288 8.51 25.19 -13.43
N GLY A 289 7.69 24.14 -13.53
CA GLY A 289 6.89 23.56 -12.46
C GLY A 289 5.44 24.02 -12.41
N TYR A 290 5.00 24.98 -13.23
CA TYR A 290 3.60 25.33 -13.41
C TYR A 290 3.00 24.45 -14.51
N ALA A 291 1.76 23.99 -14.32
CA ALA A 291 1.12 23.14 -15.32
C ALA A 291 0.57 23.96 -16.49
N ASP A 292 0.62 23.41 -17.70
CA ASP A 292 0.17 24.04 -18.96
C ASP A 292 -1.25 24.66 -18.86
N ASP A 293 -2.13 24.08 -18.04
CA ASP A 293 -3.53 24.50 -17.89
C ASP A 293 -3.72 25.73 -16.98
N ILE A 294 -2.75 26.02 -16.11
CA ILE A 294 -2.74 27.17 -15.20
C ILE A 294 -1.67 28.20 -15.54
N ASP A 295 -0.72 27.84 -16.41
CA ASP A 295 0.33 28.68 -16.92
C ASP A 295 -0.16 29.56 -18.09
N VAL A 296 0.01 30.87 -17.97
CA VAL A 296 -0.36 31.84 -19.02
C VAL A 296 0.63 31.82 -20.18
N PHE A 297 1.88 31.43 -19.94
CA PHE A 297 2.95 31.31 -20.93
C PHE A 297 3.58 29.90 -20.95
N PRO A 298 2.84 28.83 -21.31
CA PRO A 298 3.30 27.44 -21.21
C PRO A 298 4.56 27.06 -22.01
N PHE A 299 5.18 27.96 -22.77
CA PHE A 299 6.36 27.66 -23.56
C PHE A 299 7.57 28.50 -23.15
N ASN A 300 7.49 29.19 -22.03
CA ASN A 300 8.47 30.09 -21.51
C ASN A 300 8.68 29.86 -20.01
N ALA A 301 9.63 29.00 -19.68
CA ALA A 301 9.93 28.60 -18.30
C ALA A 301 10.38 29.74 -17.34
N GLU A 302 10.50 30.97 -17.85
CA GLU A 302 10.78 32.17 -17.08
C GLU A 302 9.52 32.99 -16.72
N GLU A 303 8.33 32.67 -17.26
CA GLU A 303 7.08 33.40 -17.07
C GLU A 303 5.90 32.44 -16.93
N TRP A 304 5.05 32.60 -15.91
CA TRP A 304 3.89 31.72 -15.70
C TRP A 304 2.57 32.47 -15.40
N ASP A 305 2.66 33.75 -15.02
CA ASP A 305 1.52 34.60 -14.65
C ASP A 305 1.54 35.92 -15.44
N ASP A 306 0.36 36.48 -15.68
CA ASP A 306 0.13 37.78 -16.33
C ASP A 306 -1.00 38.48 -15.58
N THR A 307 -0.65 39.17 -14.49
CA THR A 307 -1.63 39.70 -13.54
C THR A 307 -2.51 40.78 -14.17
N ASP A 308 -1.99 41.55 -15.13
CA ASP A 308 -2.71 42.67 -15.74
C ASP A 308 -3.19 42.44 -17.18
N GLY A 309 -2.80 41.33 -17.80
CA GLY A 309 -3.31 40.84 -19.08
C GLY A 309 -2.74 41.59 -20.29
N ASP A 310 -1.55 42.18 -20.19
CA ASP A 310 -0.91 42.88 -21.31
C ASP A 310 -0.09 41.98 -22.25
N GLY A 311 0.12 40.72 -21.86
CA GLY A 311 0.85 39.72 -22.62
C GLY A 311 2.36 39.74 -22.40
N ILE A 312 2.86 40.51 -21.43
CA ILE A 312 4.19 40.38 -20.83
C ILE A 312 4.00 39.66 -19.48
N GLY A 313 4.82 38.65 -19.19
CA GLY A 313 4.72 37.94 -17.92
C GLY A 313 5.25 38.75 -16.75
N ASP A 314 4.71 38.47 -15.56
CA ASP A 314 4.98 39.23 -14.34
C ASP A 314 6.48 39.29 -13.94
N ASN A 315 7.31 38.30 -14.32
CA ASN A 315 8.74 38.33 -14.00
C ASN A 315 9.52 39.28 -14.93
N GLY A 316 9.03 39.46 -16.15
CA GLY A 316 9.57 40.33 -17.19
C GLY A 316 8.93 41.72 -17.21
N ASP A 317 7.77 41.88 -16.57
CA ASP A 317 7.02 43.12 -16.52
C ASP A 317 7.49 44.04 -15.37
N ALA A 318 7.98 45.23 -15.74
CA ALA A 318 8.36 46.25 -14.77
C ALA A 318 7.16 46.91 -14.07
N CYS A 319 5.95 46.75 -14.61
CA CYS A 319 4.68 47.33 -14.20
C CYS A 319 3.54 46.29 -14.07
N TYR A 320 3.83 45.04 -13.70
CA TYR A 320 2.93 43.86 -13.62
C TYR A 320 1.49 44.00 -13.05
N LEU A 321 1.13 45.13 -12.45
CA LEU A 321 -0.25 45.43 -11.98
C LEU A 321 -0.99 46.43 -12.88
N GLN A 322 -0.35 46.91 -13.94
CA GLN A 322 -0.85 47.97 -14.80
C GLN A 322 -0.50 47.70 -16.25
N ASN A 323 -1.50 47.21 -16.98
CA ASN A 323 -1.44 46.94 -18.41
C ASN A 323 -0.71 48.04 -19.19
N GLY A 324 0.35 47.64 -19.88
CA GLY A 324 1.21 48.51 -20.65
C GLY A 324 1.62 47.94 -22.00
N ASN A 325 2.52 48.66 -22.67
CA ASN A 325 2.95 48.36 -24.03
C ASN A 325 4.34 48.92 -24.37
N SER A 326 5.06 49.50 -23.40
CA SER A 326 6.44 49.93 -23.57
C SER A 326 7.36 48.72 -23.82
N THR A 327 8.41 48.93 -24.62
CA THR A 327 9.30 47.85 -25.10
C THR A 327 10.79 48.17 -25.00
N PHE A 328 11.18 49.43 -24.78
CA PHE A 328 12.58 49.85 -24.78
C PHE A 328 13.14 50.15 -23.39
N ASP A 329 12.33 50.65 -22.47
CA ASP A 329 12.73 50.94 -21.08
C ASP A 329 12.07 49.95 -20.10
N ARG A 330 11.23 50.42 -19.18
CA ARG A 330 10.46 49.56 -18.28
C ARG A 330 9.43 48.81 -19.12
N ILE A 331 9.75 47.59 -19.55
CA ILE A 331 8.86 46.74 -20.38
C ILE A 331 7.55 46.49 -19.63
N GLY A 332 6.41 46.52 -20.32
CA GLY A 332 5.06 46.27 -19.75
C GLY A 332 4.44 47.46 -19.01
N CYS A 333 5.09 48.63 -19.03
CA CYS A 333 4.51 49.86 -18.51
C CYS A 333 3.69 50.60 -19.57
N LEU A 334 2.77 51.47 -19.11
CA LEU A 334 1.99 52.32 -19.99
C LEU A 334 2.89 53.19 -20.88
N ASP A 335 2.71 53.09 -22.20
CA ASP A 335 3.30 53.96 -23.22
C ASP A 335 2.15 54.59 -24.04
N SER A 336 1.89 55.87 -23.77
CA SER A 336 0.72 56.57 -24.28
C SER A 336 0.75 56.85 -25.78
N ASP A 337 1.92 56.90 -26.41
CA ASP A 337 2.05 57.25 -27.83
C ASP A 337 2.66 56.15 -28.71
N GLY A 338 3.21 55.10 -28.10
CA GLY A 338 3.62 53.87 -28.76
C GLY A 338 5.02 53.93 -29.37
N ASP A 339 5.91 54.79 -28.87
CA ASP A 339 7.31 54.83 -29.32
C ASP A 339 8.23 53.82 -28.65
N GLY A 340 7.71 53.12 -27.64
CA GLY A 340 8.38 52.07 -26.88
C GLY A 340 8.95 52.53 -25.55
N TYR A 341 8.93 53.82 -25.19
CA TYR A 341 9.36 54.34 -23.90
C TYR A 341 8.15 54.57 -22.96
N SER A 342 8.30 54.17 -21.69
CA SER A 342 7.21 54.22 -20.72
C SER A 342 6.92 55.63 -20.19
N ASP A 343 5.64 55.93 -20.01
CA ASP A 343 5.16 57.15 -19.38
C ASP A 343 5.74 57.30 -17.95
N PRO A 344 6.10 58.52 -17.52
CA PRO A 344 6.48 58.77 -16.14
C PRO A 344 5.33 58.51 -15.16
N ASP A 345 5.61 57.76 -14.08
CA ASP A 345 4.63 57.41 -13.02
C ASP A 345 4.43 58.54 -11.98
N GLY A 346 5.21 59.62 -12.09
CA GLY A 346 5.12 60.81 -11.25
C GLY A 346 5.70 60.67 -9.84
N ILE A 347 6.21 59.49 -9.45
CA ILE A 347 6.73 59.23 -8.11
C ILE A 347 8.15 58.68 -8.19
N THR A 348 8.33 57.56 -8.89
CA THR A 348 9.51 56.69 -8.90
C THR A 348 10.26 56.69 -10.23
N TRP A 349 9.56 56.84 -11.36
CA TRP A 349 10.15 56.88 -12.70
C TRP A 349 9.75 58.19 -13.38
N LYS A 350 10.72 59.09 -13.56
CA LYS A 350 10.52 60.41 -14.19
C LYS A 350 11.28 60.49 -15.50
N ALA A 351 10.98 61.51 -16.30
CA ALA A 351 11.74 61.80 -17.52
C ALA A 351 13.26 61.90 -17.26
N SER A 352 13.67 62.39 -16.09
CA SER A 352 15.09 62.45 -15.71
C SER A 352 15.74 61.09 -15.46
N ASP A 353 14.95 60.05 -15.22
CA ASP A 353 15.40 58.70 -14.90
C ASP A 353 15.35 57.78 -16.14
N GLY A 354 14.82 58.28 -17.27
CA GLY A 354 14.72 57.56 -18.53
C GLY A 354 13.30 57.34 -19.05
N ALA A 355 12.27 57.79 -18.32
CA ALA A 355 10.88 57.78 -18.80
C ALA A 355 10.68 58.69 -20.01
N ASP A 356 9.61 58.44 -20.76
CA ASP A 356 9.24 59.28 -21.89
C ASP A 356 8.91 60.71 -21.43
N ALA A 357 9.73 61.66 -21.91
CA ALA A 357 9.53 63.09 -21.68
C ALA A 357 8.33 63.66 -22.45
N PHE A 358 7.90 63.02 -23.53
CA PHE A 358 6.92 63.51 -24.50
C PHE A 358 5.80 62.51 -24.83
N ARG A 359 5.07 62.03 -23.80
CA ARG A 359 3.90 61.10 -23.80
C ARG A 359 2.82 61.13 -24.91
N THR A 360 2.87 62.07 -25.84
CA THR A 360 1.91 62.21 -26.93
C THR A 360 2.59 62.37 -28.28
N ASP A 361 3.91 62.30 -28.33
CA ASP A 361 4.74 62.50 -29.51
C ASP A 361 5.70 61.33 -29.68
N ALA A 362 5.21 60.29 -30.37
CA ALA A 362 5.93 59.05 -30.59
C ALA A 362 7.24 59.16 -31.39
N THR A 363 7.67 60.38 -31.70
CA THR A 363 8.94 60.65 -32.36
C THR A 363 9.98 61.25 -31.42
N GLN A 364 9.62 61.56 -30.17
CA GLN A 364 10.47 62.14 -29.15
C GLN A 364 10.25 61.44 -27.81
N TRP A 365 11.32 61.01 -27.14
CA TRP A 365 11.23 60.35 -25.83
C TRP A 365 12.16 60.91 -24.77
N SER A 366 13.13 61.74 -25.16
CA SER A 366 14.21 62.21 -24.28
C SER A 366 14.36 63.72 -24.33
N ASP A 367 14.48 64.34 -23.14
CA ASP A 367 14.72 65.77 -22.92
C ASP A 367 15.81 65.91 -21.84
N ARG A 368 17.08 65.86 -22.27
CA ARG A 368 18.23 65.81 -21.35
C ARG A 368 18.44 67.10 -20.58
N ASP A 369 18.23 68.23 -21.23
CA ASP A 369 18.48 69.55 -20.66
C ASP A 369 17.24 70.24 -20.07
N LYS A 370 16.06 69.63 -20.25
CA LYS A 370 14.77 69.98 -19.66
C LYS A 370 14.18 71.26 -20.22
N ASP A 371 14.44 71.49 -21.51
CA ASP A 371 14.07 72.71 -22.20
C ASP A 371 12.80 72.58 -23.06
N THR A 372 12.17 71.40 -23.01
CA THR A 372 10.94 70.99 -23.70
C THR A 372 11.07 70.74 -25.20
N PHE A 373 12.28 70.70 -25.75
CA PHE A 373 12.53 70.23 -27.11
C PHE A 373 13.16 68.83 -27.06
N GLY A 374 12.73 67.95 -27.97
CA GLY A 374 13.10 66.54 -27.90
C GLY A 374 14.44 66.24 -28.57
N ASP A 375 15.24 65.38 -27.95
CA ASP A 375 16.62 65.09 -28.35
C ASP A 375 16.74 64.25 -29.63
N ASN A 376 15.68 63.55 -30.06
CA ASN A 376 15.75 62.67 -31.23
C ASN A 376 15.84 63.53 -32.50
N PRO A 377 16.97 63.55 -33.24
CA PRO A 377 17.16 64.44 -34.37
C PRO A 377 16.24 64.16 -35.56
N ASN A 378 15.61 62.97 -35.58
CA ASN A 378 14.64 62.57 -36.60
C ASN A 378 13.19 62.79 -36.15
N GLY A 379 12.97 63.31 -34.94
CA GLY A 379 11.65 63.55 -34.39
C GLY A 379 11.02 64.86 -34.88
N THR A 380 9.80 65.10 -34.41
CA THR A 380 9.12 66.40 -34.47
C THR A 380 9.92 67.41 -33.65
N GLU A 381 10.06 68.63 -34.18
CA GLU A 381 10.66 69.74 -33.44
C GLU A 381 11.94 69.36 -32.64
N PRO A 382 12.95 68.75 -33.30
CA PRO A 382 14.11 68.22 -32.59
C PRO A 382 14.99 69.34 -32.06
N ASP A 383 15.50 69.17 -30.86
CA ASP A 383 16.45 70.08 -30.26
C ASP A 383 17.77 70.07 -31.07
N ALA A 384 18.21 71.27 -31.46
CA ALA A 384 19.48 71.48 -32.12
C ALA A 384 20.66 71.54 -31.13
N CYS A 385 20.38 71.70 -29.82
CA CYS A 385 21.35 71.77 -28.73
C CYS A 385 21.02 70.83 -27.54
N PRO A 386 20.96 69.48 -27.73
CA PRO A 386 20.41 68.50 -26.76
C PRO A 386 21.05 68.40 -25.36
N ASP A 387 22.07 69.21 -25.07
CA ASP A 387 22.80 69.21 -23.81
C ASP A 387 22.78 70.61 -23.13
N GLU A 388 22.14 71.61 -23.74
CA GLU A 388 22.18 73.00 -23.31
C GLU A 388 20.80 73.66 -23.32
N HIS A 389 20.18 73.76 -22.14
CA HIS A 389 18.82 74.29 -22.02
C HIS A 389 18.66 75.65 -22.70
N GLY A 390 17.80 75.72 -23.70
CA GLY A 390 17.40 76.97 -24.32
C GLY A 390 15.90 77.11 -24.47
N THR A 391 15.49 78.09 -25.27
CA THR A 391 14.07 78.40 -25.50
C THR A 391 13.84 78.87 -26.93
N SER A 392 14.81 78.64 -27.81
CA SER A 392 14.78 79.16 -29.17
C SER A 392 13.75 78.39 -29.99
N THR A 393 12.89 79.12 -30.69
CA THR A 393 11.89 78.57 -31.61
C THR A 393 12.28 78.75 -33.08
N LYS A 394 13.54 79.11 -33.33
CA LYS A 394 14.05 79.37 -34.68
C LYS A 394 14.38 78.04 -35.37
N VAL A 395 13.86 77.86 -36.60
CA VAL A 395 14.17 76.69 -37.43
C VAL A 395 15.69 76.52 -37.59
N GLY A 396 16.19 75.32 -37.29
CA GLY A 396 17.62 74.96 -37.30
C GLY A 396 18.38 75.30 -36.00
N TRP A 397 17.71 75.92 -35.03
CA TRP A 397 18.23 76.30 -33.72
C TRP A 397 17.15 76.12 -32.64
N LEU A 398 16.28 75.13 -32.81
CA LEU A 398 15.27 74.81 -31.82
C LEU A 398 15.98 74.35 -30.54
N GLY A 399 15.45 74.70 -29.36
CA GLY A 399 16.05 74.38 -28.05
C GLY A 399 17.41 75.02 -27.74
N CYS A 400 18.08 75.67 -28.69
CA CYS A 400 19.36 76.30 -28.39
C CYS A 400 19.29 77.55 -27.48
N PRO A 401 20.29 77.76 -26.61
CA PRO A 401 20.43 78.97 -25.81
C PRO A 401 20.58 80.24 -26.67
N PRO A 402 20.04 81.40 -26.26
CA PRO A 402 20.07 82.62 -27.08
C PRO A 402 21.48 83.08 -27.49
N ASP A 403 22.50 82.81 -26.68
CA ASP A 403 23.90 83.14 -26.96
C ASP A 403 24.52 82.21 -28.00
N VAL A 404 24.15 80.93 -28.02
CA VAL A 404 24.53 79.97 -29.07
C VAL A 404 23.92 80.39 -30.42
N VAL A 405 22.63 80.72 -30.44
CA VAL A 405 21.94 81.18 -31.66
C VAL A 405 22.58 82.46 -32.20
N ALA A 406 22.87 83.42 -31.32
CA ALA A 406 23.51 84.69 -31.70
C ALA A 406 24.95 84.48 -32.23
N ALA A 407 25.70 83.55 -31.65
CA ALA A 407 27.05 83.24 -32.11
C ALA A 407 27.06 82.60 -33.50
N ALA A 408 26.12 81.71 -33.78
CA ALA A 408 26.01 81.08 -35.09
C ALA A 408 25.50 82.02 -36.18
N GLU A 409 24.55 82.91 -35.86
CA GLU A 409 24.14 83.99 -36.76
C GLU A 409 25.28 84.97 -37.07
N ALA A 410 26.15 85.24 -36.08
CA ALA A 410 27.34 86.05 -36.29
C ALA A 410 28.37 85.32 -37.19
N ALA A 411 28.51 83.99 -37.06
CA ALA A 411 29.38 83.18 -37.91
C ALA A 411 28.90 83.11 -39.38
N GLU A 412 27.58 83.06 -39.64
CA GLU A 412 27.03 83.18 -41.00
C GLU A 412 27.29 84.55 -41.63
N GLN A 413 27.41 85.62 -40.82
CA GLN A 413 27.76 86.96 -41.32
C GLN A 413 29.25 87.13 -41.64
N GLU A 414 30.15 86.33 -41.05
CA GLU A 414 31.58 86.31 -41.40
C GLU A 414 31.92 85.37 -42.56
N GLY A 415 31.04 84.40 -42.89
CA GLY A 415 31.21 83.50 -44.05
C GLY A 415 31.02 84.17 -45.43
N ASN A 416 30.58 85.42 -45.49
CA ASN A 416 30.31 86.13 -46.74
C ASN A 416 31.52 86.90 -47.31
N GLU A 417 32.73 86.71 -46.74
CA GLU A 417 33.99 87.23 -47.30
C GLU A 417 35.08 86.16 -47.42
N ALA A 418 34.81 85.06 -48.13
CA ALA A 418 35.87 84.20 -48.66
C ALA A 418 35.48 83.56 -50.01
N GLY A 419 35.17 84.40 -50.99
CA GLY A 419 35.11 83.99 -52.39
C GLY A 419 36.50 83.81 -53.00
N GLY A 420 36.89 82.55 -53.28
CA GLY A 420 37.75 82.19 -54.41
C GLY A 420 38.96 81.31 -54.09
N LEU A 421 38.97 80.05 -54.53
CA LEU A 421 39.47 79.64 -55.87
C LEU A 421 39.43 78.10 -56.03
N PHE A 422 39.19 77.64 -57.27
CA PHE A 422 39.15 76.26 -57.80
C PHE A 422 37.86 75.46 -57.50
N GLY A 423 37.13 74.89 -58.45
CA GLY A 423 37.27 74.76 -59.90
C GLY A 423 36.25 73.69 -60.33
N SER A 424 35.39 74.00 -61.29
CA SER A 424 34.37 73.08 -61.80
C SER A 424 34.99 71.86 -62.48
N GLY A 425 34.44 70.68 -62.20
CA GLY A 425 34.70 69.43 -62.90
C GLY A 425 33.57 68.44 -62.66
N ASP A 426 32.65 68.38 -63.61
CA ASP A 426 31.69 67.29 -63.84
C ASP A 426 32.45 65.96 -64.02
N GLY A 427 31.92 64.86 -63.50
CA GLY A 427 32.55 63.55 -63.58
C GLY A 427 31.93 62.52 -62.65
N SER A 428 30.88 61.88 -63.15
CA SER A 428 30.40 60.54 -62.78
C SER A 428 31.47 59.61 -62.20
N ASP A 429 31.18 58.97 -61.06
CA ASP A 429 31.62 57.60 -60.78
C ASP A 429 30.61 56.93 -59.83
N GLY A 430 29.64 56.26 -60.45
CA GLY A 430 28.96 55.13 -59.83
C GLY A 430 29.90 53.93 -59.88
N GLY A 431 30.16 53.33 -58.71
CA GLY A 431 30.78 52.01 -58.63
C GLY A 431 31.81 51.87 -57.52
N SER A 432 31.38 51.73 -56.26
CA SER A 432 32.17 51.02 -55.22
C SER A 432 31.39 50.70 -53.93
N MET A 433 30.09 50.40 -54.00
CA MET A 433 29.32 49.88 -52.85
C MET A 433 28.83 48.43 -53.06
N LEU A 434 29.35 47.75 -54.09
CA LEU A 434 28.98 46.35 -54.37
C LEU A 434 30.01 45.34 -53.84
N TYR A 435 31.26 45.73 -53.57
CA TYR A 435 32.30 44.79 -53.12
C TYR A 435 32.27 44.49 -51.62
N ILE A 436 31.80 45.42 -50.79
CA ILE A 436 31.75 45.21 -49.32
C ILE A 436 30.54 44.36 -48.94
N VAL A 437 29.40 44.55 -49.60
CA VAL A 437 28.19 43.74 -49.36
C VAL A 437 28.36 42.30 -49.90
N ILE A 438 29.00 42.11 -51.06
CA ILE A 438 29.27 40.77 -51.60
C ILE A 438 30.29 40.01 -50.74
N ALA A 439 31.29 40.68 -50.16
CA ALA A 439 32.28 40.02 -49.30
C ALA A 439 31.68 39.55 -47.96
N VAL A 440 30.79 40.34 -47.34
CA VAL A 440 30.13 39.97 -46.08
C VAL A 440 29.10 38.85 -46.31
N VAL A 441 28.33 38.92 -47.39
CA VAL A 441 27.38 37.85 -47.76
C VAL A 441 28.09 36.56 -48.16
N ALA A 442 29.25 36.63 -48.82
CA ALA A 442 30.05 35.44 -49.15
C ALA A 442 30.63 34.76 -47.90
N VAL A 443 31.04 35.52 -46.88
CA VAL A 443 31.54 34.95 -45.62
C VAL A 443 30.42 34.24 -44.85
N VAL A 444 29.21 34.82 -44.79
CA VAL A 444 28.04 34.22 -44.14
C VAL A 444 27.53 32.96 -44.87
N ILE A 445 27.55 32.96 -46.21
CA ILE A 445 27.16 31.78 -47.00
C ILE A 445 28.20 30.66 -46.90
N ILE A 446 29.49 30.99 -46.86
CA ILE A 446 30.56 29.99 -46.70
C ILE A 446 30.55 29.36 -45.30
N THR A 447 30.26 30.13 -44.24
CA THR A 447 30.11 29.58 -42.89
C THR A 447 28.85 28.72 -42.74
N ALA A 448 27.72 29.12 -43.33
CA ALA A 448 26.49 28.31 -43.36
C ALA A 448 26.65 27.01 -44.15
N LEU A 449 27.35 27.03 -45.29
CA LEU A 449 27.63 25.83 -46.10
C LEU A 449 28.64 24.89 -45.43
N LEU A 450 29.59 25.40 -44.64
CA LEU A 450 30.49 24.56 -43.86
C LEU A 450 29.77 23.89 -42.68
N LEU A 451 28.83 24.57 -42.02
CA LEU A 451 28.00 23.96 -40.97
C LEU A 451 27.07 22.87 -41.52
N LEU A 452 26.51 23.05 -42.73
CA LEU A 452 25.71 22.02 -43.40
C LEU A 452 26.53 20.81 -43.90
N LEU A 453 27.84 20.95 -44.10
CA LEU A 453 28.74 19.83 -44.42
C LEU A 453 29.19 19.05 -43.18
N PHE A 454 29.03 19.58 -41.97
CA PHE A 454 29.25 18.87 -40.70
C PHE A 454 27.99 18.19 -40.13
N SER A 455 26.78 18.61 -40.52
CA SER A 455 25.52 17.94 -40.14
C SER A 455 25.18 16.68 -40.94
N ARG A 456 26.05 16.22 -41.84
CA ARG A 456 25.83 14.99 -42.63
C ARG A 456 26.96 14.00 -42.44
N ARG A 457 27.16 13.56 -41.19
CA ARG A 457 27.93 12.35 -40.91
C ARG A 457 27.52 11.75 -39.58
N GLY A 458 26.60 10.79 -39.62
CA GLY A 458 26.35 9.93 -38.48
C GLY A 458 25.00 9.23 -38.50
N ASP A 459 24.64 8.55 -39.58
CA ASP A 459 23.66 7.46 -39.54
C ASP A 459 24.17 6.38 -40.49
N ASP A 460 24.61 5.26 -39.94
CA ASP A 460 24.58 3.93 -40.57
C ASP A 460 24.82 2.87 -39.48
N GLU A 461 23.74 2.14 -39.17
CA GLU A 461 23.63 0.77 -38.64
C GLU A 461 24.11 0.47 -37.20
N GLU A 462 23.17 0.12 -36.30
CA GLU A 462 22.83 -1.30 -36.06
C GLU A 462 21.53 -1.46 -35.25
N ASP A 463 20.43 -1.85 -35.92
CA ASP A 463 19.27 -2.48 -35.28
C ASP A 463 19.64 -3.93 -34.89
N LYS A 464 19.52 -4.27 -33.60
CA LYS A 464 19.01 -5.57 -33.07
C LYS A 464 19.03 -5.64 -31.53
N ALA A 465 17.81 -5.64 -30.98
CA ALA A 465 17.29 -6.47 -29.89
C ALA A 465 18.22 -6.82 -28.70
N TRP A 466 17.90 -6.34 -27.49
CA TRP A 466 16.89 -6.92 -26.59
C TRP A 466 16.55 -5.90 -25.49
N ALA A 467 15.26 -5.81 -25.17
CA ALA A 467 14.76 -5.15 -23.98
C ALA A 467 14.93 -6.13 -22.81
N ASP A 468 15.69 -5.73 -21.80
CA ASP A 468 15.52 -6.08 -20.39
C ASP A 468 16.56 -5.28 -19.58
N ASP A 469 16.06 -4.46 -18.66
CA ASP A 469 16.58 -4.14 -17.31
C ASP A 469 16.07 -2.76 -16.91
N GLY A 470 15.25 -2.76 -15.86
CA GLY A 470 14.68 -1.59 -15.25
C GLY A 470 15.70 -0.82 -14.41
N GLY A 471 15.18 0.22 -13.77
CA GLY A 471 15.93 1.09 -12.88
C GLY A 471 16.40 2.35 -13.60
N TYR A 472 15.75 3.47 -13.31
CA TYR A 472 16.34 4.67 -12.74
C TYR A 472 15.30 5.80 -12.78
N ALA A 473 14.50 5.93 -11.73
CA ALA A 473 13.84 7.18 -11.37
C ALA A 473 13.59 7.30 -9.84
N ALA A 474 14.49 6.77 -9.01
CA ALA A 474 14.49 7.01 -7.56
C ALA A 474 15.49 8.10 -7.14
N ASP A 475 15.66 9.15 -7.96
CA ASP A 475 16.65 10.22 -7.71
C ASP A 475 16.04 11.59 -7.39
N ALA A 476 14.73 11.67 -7.11
CA ALA A 476 14.13 12.88 -6.51
C ALA A 476 14.14 12.87 -4.96
N TYR A 477 14.36 11.72 -4.31
CA TYR A 477 14.01 11.53 -2.90
C TYR A 477 15.11 11.79 -1.84
N SER A 478 16.17 12.55 -2.13
CA SER A 478 17.25 12.79 -1.14
C SER A 478 17.73 14.22 -0.89
N GLN A 479 17.10 15.26 -1.46
CA GLN A 479 17.64 16.64 -1.32
C GLN A 479 16.84 17.62 -0.46
N ALA A 480 15.71 17.25 0.16
CA ALA A 480 14.86 18.24 0.83
C ALA A 480 14.91 18.34 2.37
N TYR A 481 15.44 17.36 3.13
CA TYR A 481 15.39 17.43 4.61
C TYR A 481 16.72 17.21 5.32
N GLY A 482 17.58 18.23 5.24
CA GLY A 482 18.82 18.35 6.00
C GLY A 482 18.84 19.59 6.89
N GLN A 483 17.81 19.84 7.71
CA GLN A 483 17.90 20.73 8.90
C GLN A 483 16.56 20.80 9.66
N GLN A 484 16.43 20.00 10.72
CA GLN A 484 15.77 20.31 12.02
C GLN A 484 15.22 19.05 12.71
N ALA A 485 16.07 18.37 13.49
CA ALA A 485 15.63 17.63 14.69
C ALA A 485 16.84 17.35 15.58
N ALA A 486 17.10 18.24 16.53
CA ALA A 486 18.09 18.05 17.57
C ALA A 486 17.41 17.55 18.86
N GLY A 487 17.94 16.46 19.42
CA GLY A 487 17.60 15.91 20.75
C GLY A 487 16.48 14.87 20.67
N TYR A 488 16.69 13.60 21.04
CA TYR A 488 17.15 13.17 22.36
C TYR A 488 18.08 11.94 22.29
N ALA A 489 19.11 11.99 23.13
CA ALA A 489 20.11 10.96 23.30
C ALA A 489 19.59 9.75 24.11
N GLN A 490 19.95 8.55 23.67
CA GLN A 490 19.95 7.34 24.52
C GLN A 490 21.04 7.40 25.60
N PRO A 491 20.92 6.60 26.67
CA PRO A 491 22.10 5.86 27.07
C PRO A 491 21.81 4.39 27.41
N ALA A 492 22.70 3.53 26.89
CA ALA A 492 22.94 2.17 27.34
C ALA A 492 23.86 2.15 28.58
N MET A 493 23.69 1.16 29.47
CA MET A 493 24.75 0.36 30.13
C MET A 493 24.18 -0.50 31.28
N GLY A 494 24.54 -1.78 31.32
CA GLY A 494 24.11 -2.75 32.34
C GLY A 494 25.00 -2.86 33.58
N GLN A 495 24.65 -3.79 34.48
CA GLN A 495 25.52 -4.64 35.33
C GLN A 495 24.70 -5.36 36.44
N GLN A 496 25.00 -6.65 36.69
CA GLN A 496 24.71 -7.42 37.92
C GLN A 496 26.03 -7.62 38.71
N PRO A 497 26.08 -8.26 39.91
CA PRO A 497 25.23 -8.20 41.13
C PRO A 497 26.07 -8.07 42.45
N GLU A 498 25.47 -7.68 43.60
CA GLU A 498 26.10 -7.87 44.94
C GLU A 498 25.10 -8.28 46.06
N ARG A 499 25.64 -8.95 47.09
CA ARG A 499 24.97 -9.79 48.12
C ARG A 499 24.79 -9.13 49.50
N MET A 500 23.69 -9.53 50.18
CA MET A 500 23.45 -9.75 51.65
C MET A 500 23.20 -8.55 52.60
N PRO A 501 22.48 -8.67 53.77
CA PRO A 501 21.89 -9.85 54.44
C PRO A 501 20.41 -9.71 54.92
N ALA A 502 19.90 -10.79 55.53
CA ALA A 502 18.54 -11.00 56.05
C ALA A 502 18.15 -10.13 57.26
N GLN A 503 16.85 -9.78 57.37
CA GLN A 503 16.03 -10.05 58.57
C GLN A 503 14.54 -9.66 58.46
N THR A 504 13.73 -10.49 59.13
CA THR A 504 12.36 -10.33 59.67
C THR A 504 11.13 -10.45 58.77
N GLN A 505 10.33 -11.45 59.13
CA GLN A 505 9.06 -11.88 58.57
C GLN A 505 7.96 -10.82 58.75
N ALA A 506 7.31 -10.46 57.64
CA ALA A 506 5.96 -9.92 57.63
C ALA A 506 5.22 -10.59 56.46
N SER A 507 4.03 -11.13 56.75
CA SER A 507 3.18 -11.81 55.79
C SER A 507 2.80 -10.86 54.64
N VAL A 508 3.26 -11.14 53.43
CA VAL A 508 2.91 -10.41 52.22
C VAL A 508 2.32 -11.40 51.21
N LEU A 509 1.14 -11.05 50.70
CA LEU A 509 0.39 -11.71 49.64
C LEU A 509 1.31 -12.00 48.44
N MET A 510 1.11 -13.15 47.80
CA MET A 510 1.79 -13.50 46.56
C MET A 510 1.57 -12.40 45.51
N PRO A 511 2.59 -11.98 44.75
CA PRO A 511 2.36 -11.15 43.58
C PRO A 511 1.56 -11.97 42.56
N THR A 512 0.39 -11.46 42.21
CA THR A 512 -0.36 -11.91 41.04
C THR A 512 0.56 -11.83 39.83
N GLN A 513 0.63 -12.92 39.07
CA GLN A 513 1.24 -12.90 37.74
C GLN A 513 0.59 -11.80 36.90
N PRO A 514 1.31 -11.17 35.94
CA PRO A 514 0.67 -10.26 35.01
C PRO A 514 -0.41 -11.07 34.28
N VAL A 515 -1.67 -10.67 34.48
CA VAL A 515 -2.79 -11.20 33.73
C VAL A 515 -2.52 -10.86 32.27
N GLN A 516 -2.22 -11.88 31.47
CA GLN A 516 -2.31 -11.79 30.02
C GLN A 516 -3.77 -11.39 29.74
N GLN A 517 -3.99 -10.16 29.28
CA GLN A 517 -5.34 -9.67 29.05
C GLN A 517 -5.93 -10.50 27.91
N ALA A 518 -6.89 -11.36 28.23
CA ALA A 518 -7.64 -12.11 27.23
C ALA A 518 -8.31 -11.13 26.26
N ALA A 519 -8.30 -11.46 24.97
CA ALA A 519 -8.99 -10.69 23.95
C ALA A 519 -10.47 -10.53 24.32
N PRO A 520 -11.06 -9.34 24.13
CA PRO A 520 -12.46 -9.12 24.41
C PRO A 520 -13.37 -9.84 23.39
N THR A 521 -14.58 -10.23 23.81
CA THR A 521 -15.51 -10.96 22.93
C THR A 521 -16.11 -10.05 21.85
N LEU A 522 -16.41 -10.60 20.68
CA LEU A 522 -16.86 -9.86 19.47
C LEU A 522 -18.12 -9.00 19.69
N ASP A 523 -18.98 -9.37 20.64
CA ASP A 523 -20.19 -8.61 21.03
C ASP A 523 -19.88 -7.28 21.75
N MET A 524 -18.60 -7.01 22.06
CA MET A 524 -18.14 -5.87 22.85
C MET A 524 -17.44 -4.78 22.02
N VAL A 525 -17.38 -4.91 20.70
CA VAL A 525 -16.77 -3.93 19.77
C VAL A 525 -17.57 -2.62 19.76
N GLY A 526 -16.87 -1.47 19.84
CA GLY A 526 -17.47 -0.14 19.69
C GLY A 526 -18.29 0.38 20.88
N GLN A 527 -18.22 -0.27 22.05
CA GLN A 527 -18.87 0.21 23.28
C GLN A 527 -17.84 0.63 24.35
N MET A 528 -18.07 1.77 24.99
CA MET A 528 -17.22 2.29 26.07
C MET A 528 -17.46 1.49 27.36
N ARG A 529 -16.39 0.90 27.91
CA ARG A 529 -16.43 0.03 29.09
C ARG A 529 -16.47 0.81 30.41
N SER A 530 -16.70 0.08 31.51
CA SER A 530 -16.70 0.63 32.89
C SER A 530 -15.31 1.07 33.38
N ASP A 531 -14.24 0.68 32.67
CA ASP A 531 -12.87 1.17 32.84
C ASP A 531 -12.58 2.45 32.03
N GLY A 532 -13.51 2.90 31.18
CA GLY A 532 -13.43 4.10 30.36
C GLY A 532 -12.86 3.90 28.95
N ASN A 533 -12.39 2.71 28.61
CA ASN A 533 -11.73 2.44 27.33
C ASN A 533 -12.72 1.84 26.30
N GLU A 534 -12.48 2.11 25.02
CA GLU A 534 -13.23 1.60 23.88
C GLU A 534 -12.32 0.63 23.11
N TRP A 535 -12.86 -0.51 22.67
CA TRP A 535 -12.08 -1.56 22.01
C TRP A 535 -12.63 -1.81 20.60
N MET A 536 -11.72 -2.07 19.67
CA MET A 536 -12.01 -2.34 18.27
C MET A 536 -11.06 -3.41 17.75
N GLU A 537 -11.60 -4.33 16.98
CA GLU A 537 -10.82 -5.23 16.14
C GLU A 537 -10.79 -4.61 14.74
N TYR A 538 -9.59 -4.44 14.17
CA TYR A 538 -9.44 -3.92 12.82
C TYR A 538 -8.25 -4.58 12.11
N PRO A 539 -8.46 -5.13 10.89
CA PRO A 539 -9.74 -5.33 10.24
C PRO A 539 -10.63 -6.34 11.00
N GLU A 540 -11.95 -6.30 10.77
CA GLU A 540 -12.90 -7.21 11.44
C GLU A 540 -12.54 -8.68 11.13
N GLY A 541 -12.36 -9.50 12.18
CA GLY A 541 -11.92 -10.88 12.08
C GLY A 541 -10.42 -11.08 11.87
N GLY A 542 -9.59 -10.03 11.98
CA GLY A 542 -8.14 -10.09 11.82
C GLY A 542 -7.35 -10.35 13.11
N GLY A 543 -8.01 -10.58 14.26
CA GLY A 543 -7.36 -10.92 15.53
C GLY A 543 -6.58 -9.78 16.20
N MET A 544 -6.39 -8.63 15.52
CA MET A 544 -5.68 -7.45 16.04
C MET A 544 -6.60 -6.54 16.83
N TRP A 545 -6.24 -6.26 18.09
CA TRP A 545 -7.08 -5.46 18.99
C TRP A 545 -6.47 -4.11 19.32
N TYR A 546 -7.25 -3.08 19.01
CA TYR A 546 -6.97 -1.69 19.31
C TYR A 546 -7.79 -1.24 20.51
N MET A 547 -7.14 -0.54 21.43
CA MET A 547 -7.80 0.11 22.56
C MET A 547 -7.69 1.61 22.41
N ARG A 548 -8.83 2.31 22.44
CA ARG A 548 -8.88 3.75 22.55
C ARG A 548 -8.81 4.17 24.00
N ASP A 549 -7.73 4.87 24.33
CA ASP A 549 -7.52 5.38 25.68
C ASP A 549 -8.55 6.47 26.04
N ALA A 550 -9.13 6.36 27.24
CA ALA A 550 -10.22 7.21 27.71
C ALA A 550 -9.87 8.72 27.76
N VAL A 551 -8.59 9.05 27.91
CA VAL A 551 -8.11 10.43 28.18
C VAL A 551 -7.54 11.07 26.92
N SER A 552 -6.68 10.34 26.21
CA SER A 552 -5.99 10.81 25.00
C SER A 552 -6.83 10.61 23.73
N ARG A 553 -7.86 9.75 23.76
CA ARG A 553 -8.74 9.41 22.63
C ARG A 553 -8.00 8.84 21.41
N GLN A 554 -6.75 8.43 21.57
CA GLN A 554 -5.92 7.76 20.56
C GLN A 554 -6.08 6.25 20.66
N TRP A 555 -5.99 5.58 19.51
CA TRP A 555 -5.96 4.13 19.42
C TRP A 555 -4.55 3.62 19.66
N VAL A 556 -4.43 2.59 20.47
CA VAL A 556 -3.15 1.92 20.78
C VAL A 556 -3.36 0.43 20.62
N ARG A 557 -2.52 -0.22 19.82
CA ARG A 557 -2.50 -1.69 19.70
C ARG A 557 -2.16 -2.32 21.04
N LYS A 558 -2.91 -3.35 21.45
CA LYS A 558 -2.74 -4.03 22.75
C LYS A 558 -2.53 -5.52 22.64
N ILE A 559 -3.13 -6.15 21.65
CA ILE A 559 -3.02 -7.57 21.34
C ILE A 559 -2.72 -7.64 19.84
#